data_AF-A0A969ZKZ2-F1
#
_entry.id   AF-A0A969ZKZ2-F1
#
_cell.length_a   1.000
_cell.length_b   1.000
_cell.length_c   1.000
_cell.angle_alpha   90.00
_cell.angle_beta   90.00
_cell.angle_gamma   90.00
#
_symmetry.space_group_name_H-M   'P 1'
#
loop_
_entity.id
_entity.type
_entity.pdbx_description
1 polymer ?
#
loop_
_entity_poly.entity_id
_entity_poly.type
_entity_poly.pdbx_seq_one_letter_code
_entity_poly.pdbx_strand_id
1 'polypeptide(L)'
;MLNFDEFKEYVQLNLADALPPGYENAKLTINEVVKNNDRHLTAITVLPEGQNVAPNIYLDGFYMEYQSGTDLDTIMDEMADMAVAHMNPVPEFENIAKDFQDFDFVKERVIMVAVGRERNEELLSDVPHQNREDLALIYKVLVNSDKEGIGSITIHNNHLNFWDVSVEELHELAVENTERLLPARVQSMSEVMREIFAKDGMDEDMLEMLCEERAADEQMYVISNECKVNGAAAIFYEEVLSNLADRVGSDLFILPSSIHECIAVSTNTFTAEGLAEMVVDVNATQVAPEERLSDHVYHFDAAAKTIKLADTTVEALGLVAADSSHNYEATKTNTEGNRPRHHR
;
A
#
# COMPACT_ATOMS: atom_id res chain seq x y z
N MET A 1 16.31 19.90 24.80
CA MET A 1 15.86 19.24 23.56
C MET A 1 14.60 19.93 23.12
N LEU A 2 14.47 20.18 21.83
CA LEU A 2 13.25 20.72 21.23
C LEU A 2 12.12 19.70 21.39
N ASN A 3 10.90 20.17 21.70
CA ASN A 3 9.71 19.36 21.49
C ASN A 3 9.41 19.22 19.98
N PHE A 4 8.44 18.39 19.59
CA PHE A 4 8.20 18.12 18.16
C PHE A 4 7.74 19.38 17.39
N ASP A 5 6.94 20.25 17.99
CA ASP A 5 6.52 21.50 17.35
C ASP A 5 7.69 22.47 17.16
N GLU A 6 8.54 22.61 18.18
CA GLU A 6 9.78 23.39 18.11
C GLU A 6 10.76 22.82 17.08
N PHE A 7 10.84 21.49 16.95
CA PHE A 7 11.66 20.82 15.95
C PHE A 7 11.15 21.10 14.53
N LYS A 8 9.83 21.01 14.30
CA LYS A 8 9.19 21.36 13.02
C LYS A 8 9.51 22.79 12.60
N GLU A 9 9.35 23.74 13.51
CA GLU A 9 9.67 25.16 13.25
C GLU A 9 11.17 25.34 12.95
N TYR A 10 12.04 24.67 13.71
CA TYR A 10 13.48 24.70 13.48
C TYR A 10 13.83 24.18 12.08
N VAL A 11 13.33 23.00 11.70
CA VAL A 11 13.56 22.43 10.37
C VAL A 11 13.07 23.38 9.28
N GLN A 12 11.86 23.90 9.39
CA GLN A 12 11.29 24.79 8.37
C GLN A 12 12.09 26.09 8.17
N LEU A 13 12.69 26.62 9.25
CA LEU A 13 13.49 27.84 9.20
C LEU A 13 14.90 27.62 8.67
N ASN A 14 15.51 26.46 8.95
CA ASN A 14 16.94 26.23 8.69
C ASN A 14 17.21 25.30 7.50
N LEU A 15 16.23 24.52 7.02
CA LEU A 15 16.48 23.55 5.93
C LEU A 15 16.89 24.22 4.63
N ALA A 16 16.35 25.41 4.36
CA ALA A 16 16.72 26.19 3.17
C ALA A 16 18.22 26.52 3.13
N ASP A 17 18.85 26.76 4.28
CA ASP A 17 20.27 27.10 4.38
C ASP A 17 21.18 25.88 4.18
N ALA A 18 20.67 24.67 4.42
CA ALA A 18 21.38 23.40 4.20
C ALA A 18 21.26 22.89 2.75
N LEU A 19 20.29 23.39 1.97
CA LEU A 19 20.11 22.99 0.57
C LEU A 19 21.27 23.51 -0.31
N PRO A 20 21.70 22.74 -1.32
CA PRO A 20 22.80 23.15 -2.20
C PRO A 20 22.40 24.28 -3.15
N PRO A 21 23.39 24.94 -3.80
CA PRO A 21 23.13 26.02 -4.75
C PRO A 21 22.16 25.61 -5.88
N GLY A 22 21.20 26.47 -6.19
CA GLY A 22 20.11 26.20 -7.14
C GLY A 22 18.75 25.93 -6.50
N TYR A 23 18.69 25.76 -5.17
CA TYR A 23 17.45 25.53 -4.41
C TYR A 23 17.17 26.60 -3.35
N GLU A 24 17.86 27.75 -3.43
CA GLU A 24 17.76 28.83 -2.44
C GLU A 24 16.34 29.44 -2.37
N ASN A 25 15.57 29.32 -3.46
CA ASN A 25 14.19 29.79 -3.55
C ASN A 25 13.15 28.66 -3.37
N ALA A 26 13.56 27.46 -2.92
CA ALA A 26 12.64 26.37 -2.72
C ALA A 26 11.60 26.73 -1.64
N LYS A 27 10.33 26.43 -1.92
CA LYS A 27 9.24 26.63 -0.97
C LYS A 27 9.16 25.43 -0.04
N LEU A 28 9.42 25.67 1.25
CA LEU A 28 9.31 24.69 2.31
C LEU A 28 7.92 24.74 2.96
N THR A 29 7.16 23.65 2.86
CA THR A 29 5.83 23.54 3.45
C THR A 29 5.75 22.33 4.35
N ILE A 30 5.34 22.51 5.60
CA ILE A 30 5.00 21.38 6.47
C ILE A 30 3.57 20.96 6.17
N ASN A 31 3.37 19.67 5.97
CA ASN A 31 2.08 19.07 5.70
C ASN A 31 1.94 17.76 6.47
N GLU A 32 0.70 17.44 6.84
CA GLU A 32 0.36 16.13 7.36
C GLU A 32 0.05 15.19 6.19
N VAL A 33 0.53 13.95 6.28
CA VAL A 33 0.32 12.91 5.28
C VAL A 33 -0.31 11.71 5.98
N VAL A 34 -1.51 11.34 5.55
CA VAL A 34 -2.18 10.13 6.01
C VAL A 34 -1.59 8.93 5.28
N LYS A 35 -1.00 8.01 6.05
CA LYS A 35 -0.51 6.71 5.58
C LYS A 35 -1.56 5.63 5.80
N ASN A 36 -1.31 4.44 5.26
CA ASN A 36 -2.15 3.28 5.50
C ASN A 36 -2.36 3.06 7.01
N ASN A 37 -3.54 2.57 7.36
CA ASN A 37 -4.07 2.46 8.71
C ASN A 37 -4.24 3.83 9.41
N ASP A 38 -4.66 4.84 8.63
CA ASP A 38 -4.91 6.23 9.04
C ASP A 38 -3.79 6.81 9.92
N ARG A 39 -2.53 6.46 9.58
CA ARG A 39 -1.36 6.92 10.33
C ARG A 39 -0.93 8.28 9.82
N HIS A 40 -1.16 9.31 10.62
CA HIS A 40 -0.74 10.68 10.32
C HIS A 40 0.76 10.82 10.57
N LEU A 41 1.52 11.15 9.53
CA LEU A 41 2.92 11.54 9.63
C LEU A 41 3.08 13.00 9.24
N THR A 42 3.98 13.71 9.90
CA THR A 42 4.34 15.06 9.49
C THR A 42 5.47 15.00 8.47
N ALA A 43 5.27 15.61 7.31
CA ALA A 43 6.32 15.75 6.31
C ALA A 43 6.63 17.23 6.05
N ILE A 44 7.86 17.48 5.60
CA ILE A 44 8.23 18.73 4.93
C ILE A 44 8.34 18.47 3.43
N THR A 45 7.57 19.23 2.65
CA THR A 45 7.70 19.30 1.19
C THR A 45 8.71 20.38 0.83
N VAL A 46 9.74 20.01 0.06
CA VAL A 46 10.74 20.92 -0.49
C VAL A 46 10.42 21.13 -1.97
N LEU A 47 9.72 22.21 -2.32
CA LEU A 47 9.28 22.47 -3.70
C LEU A 47 10.21 23.48 -4.41
N PRO A 48 11.02 23.05 -5.39
CA PRO A 48 11.85 23.96 -6.17
C PRO A 48 11.03 24.95 -6.99
N GLU A 49 11.63 26.12 -7.27
CA GLU A 49 10.99 27.14 -8.11
C GLU A 49 10.71 26.60 -9.52
N GLY A 50 9.45 26.69 -9.96
CA GLY A 50 9.02 26.25 -11.30
C GLY A 50 8.66 24.76 -11.42
N GLN A 51 8.77 23.97 -10.35
CA GLN A 51 8.30 22.59 -10.32
C GLN A 51 6.91 22.46 -9.67
N ASN A 52 6.19 21.39 -10.02
CA ASN A 52 4.86 21.05 -9.46
C ASN A 52 4.87 19.76 -8.64
N VAL A 53 5.98 19.03 -8.62
CA VAL A 53 6.14 17.76 -7.91
C VAL A 53 7.36 17.91 -7.01
N ALA A 54 7.26 17.43 -5.78
CA ALA A 54 8.32 17.51 -4.79
C ALA A 54 8.28 16.31 -3.84
N PRO A 55 9.44 15.88 -3.31
CA PRO A 55 9.49 14.84 -2.30
C PRO A 55 8.90 15.32 -0.97
N ASN A 56 8.27 14.39 -0.25
CA ASN A 56 7.87 14.55 1.14
C ASN A 56 8.92 13.89 2.04
N ILE A 57 9.54 14.67 2.92
CA ILE A 57 10.51 14.17 3.90
C ILE A 57 9.81 14.08 5.26
N TYR A 58 9.65 12.87 5.80
CA TYR A 58 8.93 12.65 7.06
C TYR A 58 9.79 13.07 8.26
N LEU A 59 9.27 13.98 9.08
CA LEU A 59 9.97 14.59 10.21
C LEU A 59 9.96 13.70 11.45
N ASP A 60 8.98 12.80 11.58
CA ASP A 60 8.81 11.92 12.73
C ASP A 60 10.06 11.05 12.98
N GLY A 61 10.67 10.50 11.93
CA GLY A 61 11.88 9.67 12.03
C GLY A 61 13.09 10.48 12.49
N PHE A 62 13.38 11.59 11.82
CA PHE A 62 14.46 12.50 12.21
C PHE A 62 14.29 13.05 13.62
N TYR A 63 13.06 13.26 14.08
CA TYR A 63 12.79 13.66 15.45
C TYR A 63 13.16 12.56 16.46
N MET A 64 12.89 11.29 16.15
CA MET A 64 13.32 10.17 17.00
C MET A 64 14.85 10.06 17.08
N GLU A 65 15.55 10.32 15.97
CA GLU A 65 17.03 10.35 15.94
C GLU A 65 17.59 11.51 16.77
N TYR A 66 16.99 12.69 16.65
CA TYR A 66 17.30 13.84 17.51
C TYR A 66 17.12 13.51 19.00
N GLN A 67 16.01 12.86 19.36
CA GLN A 67 15.75 12.41 20.73
C GLN A 67 16.76 11.36 21.20
N SER A 68 17.30 10.58 20.28
CA SER A 68 18.33 9.56 20.53
C SER A 68 19.75 10.14 20.62
N GLY A 69 19.93 11.43 20.34
CA GLY A 69 21.18 12.17 20.57
C GLY A 69 21.91 12.65 19.32
N THR A 70 21.36 12.43 18.12
CA THR A 70 21.89 13.02 16.88
C THR A 70 21.75 14.55 16.95
N ASP A 71 22.80 15.28 16.58
CA ASP A 71 22.76 16.75 16.56
C ASP A 71 21.94 17.28 15.38
N LEU A 72 21.44 18.50 15.54
CA LEU A 72 20.57 19.12 14.55
C LEU A 72 21.28 19.37 13.22
N ASP A 73 22.55 19.76 13.23
CA ASP A 73 23.30 20.07 11.99
C ASP A 73 23.40 18.80 11.12
N THR A 74 23.73 17.66 11.72
CA THR A 74 23.73 16.35 11.03
C THR A 74 22.36 16.00 10.44
N ILE A 75 21.28 16.20 11.20
CA ILE A 75 19.91 15.94 10.71
C ILE A 75 19.58 16.86 9.53
N MET A 76 19.94 18.14 9.58
CA MET A 76 19.69 19.08 8.49
C MET A 76 20.43 18.69 7.22
N ASP A 77 21.69 18.27 7.34
CA ASP A 77 22.50 17.81 6.21
C ASP A 77 21.91 16.54 5.57
N GLU A 78 21.51 15.55 6.38
CA GLU A 78 20.87 14.33 5.88
C GLU A 78 19.53 14.60 5.19
N MET A 79 18.72 15.51 5.76
CA MET A 79 17.47 15.95 5.14
C MET A 79 17.71 16.67 3.82
N ALA A 80 18.73 17.53 3.73
CA ALA A 80 19.08 18.23 2.50
C ALA A 80 19.56 17.26 1.42
N ASP A 81 20.42 16.31 1.77
CA ASP A 81 20.88 15.24 0.86
C ASP A 81 19.71 14.40 0.35
N MET A 82 18.78 14.02 1.26
CA MET A 82 17.57 13.27 0.89
C MET A 82 16.68 14.08 -0.06
N ALA A 83 16.50 15.38 0.20
CA ALA A 83 15.74 16.26 -0.66
C ALA A 83 16.33 16.26 -2.08
N VAL A 84 17.64 16.51 -2.19
CA VAL A 84 18.36 16.62 -3.46
C VAL A 84 18.34 15.32 -4.25
N ALA A 85 18.53 14.18 -3.58
CA ALA A 85 18.50 12.86 -4.20
C ALA A 85 17.15 12.56 -4.88
N HIS A 86 16.06 13.11 -4.34
CA HIS A 86 14.69 12.86 -4.82
C HIS A 86 14.03 14.10 -5.47
N MET A 87 14.77 15.19 -5.67
CA MET A 87 14.28 16.46 -6.24
C MET A 87 14.35 16.52 -7.76
N ASN A 88 15.14 15.65 -8.39
CA ASN A 88 15.07 15.46 -9.83
C ASN A 88 13.94 14.46 -10.10
N PRO A 89 12.79 14.87 -10.68
CA PRO A 89 11.80 13.91 -11.11
C PRO A 89 12.49 12.95 -12.07
N VAL A 90 12.30 11.64 -11.87
CA VAL A 90 12.66 10.66 -12.91
C VAL A 90 11.96 11.13 -14.19
N PRO A 91 12.59 11.12 -15.38
CA PRO A 91 12.01 11.75 -16.58
C PRO A 91 10.56 11.32 -16.88
N GLU A 92 10.17 10.12 -16.46
CA GLU A 92 8.80 9.60 -16.52
C GLU A 92 7.77 10.40 -15.69
N PHE A 93 8.20 11.16 -14.67
CA PHE A 93 7.36 11.94 -13.77
C PHE A 93 7.31 13.43 -14.09
N GLU A 94 8.12 13.94 -15.02
CA GLU A 94 8.14 15.38 -15.35
C GLU A 94 6.75 15.91 -15.74
N ASN A 95 5.93 15.07 -16.39
CA ASN A 95 4.59 15.41 -16.84
C ASN A 95 3.46 14.66 -16.12
N ILE A 96 3.75 13.94 -15.02
CA ILE A 96 2.75 13.07 -14.38
C ILE A 96 1.48 13.83 -13.96
N ALA A 97 1.60 15.08 -13.54
CA ALA A 97 0.46 15.93 -13.17
C ALA A 97 -0.48 16.23 -14.35
N LYS A 98 0.06 16.25 -15.58
CA LYS A 98 -0.71 16.41 -16.81
C LYS A 98 -1.25 15.06 -17.29
N ASP A 99 -0.42 14.02 -17.26
CA ASP A 99 -0.80 12.69 -17.72
C ASP A 99 -1.90 12.08 -16.83
N PHE A 100 -1.89 12.37 -15.53
CA PHE A 100 -2.94 11.96 -14.59
C PHE A 100 -4.31 12.63 -14.86
N GLN A 101 -4.33 13.76 -15.57
CA GLN A 101 -5.59 14.38 -16.00
C GLN A 101 -6.20 13.66 -17.22
N ASP A 102 -5.41 12.89 -17.96
CA ASP A 102 -5.86 12.14 -19.12
C ASP A 102 -6.31 10.73 -18.70
N PHE A 103 -7.62 10.48 -18.72
CA PHE A 103 -8.13 9.17 -18.33
C PHE A 103 -7.69 8.05 -19.28
N ASP A 104 -7.41 8.34 -20.55
CA ASP A 104 -6.91 7.33 -21.48
C ASP A 104 -5.50 6.85 -21.09
N PHE A 105 -4.70 7.71 -20.47
CA PHE A 105 -3.42 7.33 -19.88
C PHE A 105 -3.61 6.56 -18.56
N VAL A 106 -4.51 7.04 -17.71
CA VAL A 106 -4.74 6.48 -16.36
C VAL A 106 -5.33 5.08 -16.43
N LYS A 107 -6.32 4.84 -17.29
CA LYS A 107 -7.09 3.59 -17.33
C LYS A 107 -6.24 2.34 -17.57
N GLU A 108 -5.11 2.47 -18.26
CA GLU A 108 -4.16 1.37 -18.56
C GLU A 108 -3.21 1.06 -17.39
N ARG A 109 -3.30 1.82 -16.29
CA ARG A 109 -2.37 1.81 -15.16
C ARG A 109 -3.07 1.69 -13.81
N VAL A 110 -4.39 1.63 -13.79
CA VAL A 110 -5.15 1.44 -12.56
C VAL A 110 -4.86 0.04 -12.03
N ILE A 111 -4.41 -0.08 -10.79
CA ILE A 111 -4.19 -1.32 -10.06
C ILE A 111 -5.06 -1.33 -8.79
N MET A 112 -5.33 -2.51 -8.24
CA MET A 112 -5.99 -2.65 -6.94
C MET A 112 -5.00 -3.08 -5.87
N VAL A 113 -5.24 -2.64 -4.64
CA VAL A 113 -4.49 -3.07 -3.45
C VAL A 113 -5.47 -3.30 -2.29
N ALA A 114 -5.09 -4.14 -1.33
CA ALA A 114 -5.90 -4.44 -0.15
C ALA A 114 -5.47 -3.59 1.05
N VAL A 115 -6.44 -3.09 1.81
CA VAL A 115 -6.25 -2.38 3.09
C VAL A 115 -7.27 -2.89 4.12
N GLY A 116 -6.97 -2.76 5.41
CA GLY A 116 -7.91 -3.14 6.48
C GLY A 116 -9.03 -2.10 6.62
N ARG A 117 -10.30 -2.51 6.74
CA ARG A 117 -11.44 -1.58 6.80
C ARG A 117 -11.44 -0.72 8.05
N GLU A 118 -11.39 -1.37 9.22
CA GLU A 118 -11.50 -0.69 10.53
C GLU A 118 -10.38 0.33 10.74
N ARG A 119 -9.18 0.02 10.26
CA ARG A 119 -8.01 0.89 10.45
C ARG A 119 -7.91 2.02 9.43
N ASN A 120 -8.72 2.01 8.38
CA ASN A 120 -8.65 2.97 7.27
C ASN A 120 -10.00 3.70 7.06
N GLU A 121 -10.78 3.93 8.12
CA GLU A 121 -12.09 4.60 8.00
C GLU A 121 -11.97 6.02 7.41
N GLU A 122 -10.93 6.77 7.76
CA GLU A 122 -10.69 8.10 7.20
C GLU A 122 -10.36 8.00 5.71
N LEU A 123 -9.39 7.15 5.35
CA LEU A 123 -9.04 6.93 3.94
C LEU A 123 -10.24 6.45 3.11
N LEU A 124 -10.98 5.45 3.59
CA LEU A 124 -12.12 4.85 2.89
C LEU A 124 -13.30 5.82 2.72
N SER A 125 -13.35 6.90 3.49
CA SER A 125 -14.34 7.96 3.29
C SER A 125 -14.08 8.80 2.03
N ASP A 126 -12.85 8.82 1.52
CA ASP A 126 -12.44 9.66 0.37
C ASP A 126 -11.92 8.86 -0.84
N VAL A 127 -11.80 7.54 -0.73
CA VAL A 127 -11.36 6.68 -1.87
C VAL A 127 -12.45 5.73 -2.37
N PRO A 128 -12.56 5.51 -3.69
CA PRO A 128 -13.37 4.43 -4.25
C PRO A 128 -12.84 3.07 -3.79
N HIS A 129 -13.74 2.18 -3.38
CA HIS A 129 -13.35 0.87 -2.86
C HIS A 129 -14.45 -0.19 -3.00
N GLN A 130 -14.05 -1.46 -2.90
CA GLN A 130 -14.94 -2.59 -2.71
C GLN A 130 -14.59 -3.35 -1.43
N ASN A 131 -15.58 -3.56 -0.57
CA ASN A 131 -15.40 -4.31 0.66
C ASN A 131 -15.32 -5.81 0.38
N ARG A 132 -14.40 -6.49 1.08
CA ARG A 132 -14.19 -7.93 1.06
C ARG A 132 -13.90 -8.39 2.49
N GLU A 133 -14.89 -9.01 3.14
CA GLU A 133 -14.83 -9.33 4.57
C GLU A 133 -14.49 -8.08 5.42
N ASP A 134 -13.41 -8.11 6.21
CA ASP A 134 -12.86 -7.01 6.99
C ASP A 134 -11.82 -6.16 6.22
N LEU A 135 -11.57 -6.47 4.94
CA LEU A 135 -10.68 -5.73 4.05
C LEU A 135 -11.44 -4.89 3.01
N ALA A 136 -10.76 -3.91 2.43
CA ALA A 136 -11.22 -3.13 1.30
C ALA A 136 -10.19 -3.18 0.17
N LEU A 137 -10.67 -3.35 -1.05
CA LEU A 137 -9.89 -3.17 -2.26
C LEU A 137 -10.00 -1.71 -2.70
N ILE A 138 -8.90 -0.98 -2.62
CA ILE A 138 -8.78 0.40 -3.10
C ILE A 138 -7.98 0.44 -4.40
N TYR A 139 -8.06 1.56 -5.12
CA TYR A 139 -7.45 1.69 -6.44
C TYR A 139 -6.32 2.72 -6.45
N LYS A 140 -5.24 2.39 -7.16
CA LYS A 140 -4.07 3.25 -7.35
C LYS A 140 -3.68 3.30 -8.81
N VAL A 141 -3.06 4.38 -9.25
CA VAL A 141 -2.42 4.47 -10.57
C VAL A 141 -0.97 4.10 -10.42
N LEU A 142 -0.53 3.06 -11.13
CA LEU A 142 0.86 2.63 -11.19
C LEU A 142 1.65 3.59 -12.09
N VAL A 143 2.58 4.32 -11.48
CA VAL A 143 3.42 5.29 -12.20
C VAL A 143 4.76 4.66 -12.56
N ASN A 144 5.38 3.95 -11.62
CA ASN A 144 6.61 3.20 -11.85
C ASN A 144 6.57 1.86 -11.10
N SER A 145 7.19 0.84 -11.69
CA SER A 145 7.52 -0.44 -11.09
C SER A 145 8.90 -0.85 -11.61
N ASP A 146 9.95 -0.61 -10.83
CA ASP A 146 11.31 -1.00 -11.16
C ASP A 146 11.97 -1.77 -9.99
N LYS A 147 13.29 -1.94 -10.05
CA LYS A 147 14.04 -2.67 -9.02
C LYS A 147 14.14 -1.90 -7.69
N GLU A 148 13.87 -0.59 -7.70
CA GLU A 148 13.92 0.29 -6.53
C GLU A 148 12.55 0.39 -5.85
N GLY A 149 11.46 0.07 -6.54
CA GLY A 149 10.15 -0.17 -5.93
C GLY A 149 8.97 0.16 -6.84
N ILE A 150 7.81 0.35 -6.21
CA ILE A 150 6.58 0.79 -6.87
C ILE A 150 6.27 2.24 -6.50
N GLY A 151 6.22 3.11 -7.50
CA GLY A 151 5.63 4.44 -7.40
C GLY A 151 4.16 4.39 -7.82
N SER A 152 3.24 4.80 -6.94
CA SER A 152 1.81 4.81 -7.23
C SER A 152 1.09 6.00 -6.62
N ILE A 153 -0.05 6.37 -7.23
CA ILE A 153 -0.91 7.47 -6.78
C ILE A 153 -2.27 6.90 -6.37
N THR A 154 -2.72 7.17 -5.15
CA THR A 154 -4.05 6.75 -4.69
C THR A 154 -5.15 7.52 -5.43
N ILE A 155 -6.13 6.79 -5.97
CA ILE A 155 -7.29 7.38 -6.63
C ILE A 155 -8.29 7.78 -5.53
N HIS A 156 -8.78 9.02 -5.58
CA HIS A 156 -9.77 9.56 -4.65
C HIS A 156 -11.09 9.79 -5.38
N ASN A 157 -12.19 9.93 -4.64
CA ASN A 157 -13.55 10.09 -5.19
C ASN A 157 -13.67 11.33 -6.09
N ASN A 158 -12.90 12.39 -5.82
CA ASN A 158 -12.83 13.56 -6.69
C ASN A 158 -12.23 13.27 -8.08
N HIS A 159 -11.32 12.30 -8.22
CA HIS A 159 -10.73 11.90 -9.49
C HIS A 159 -11.75 11.18 -10.36
N LEU A 160 -12.63 10.35 -9.78
CA LEU A 160 -13.73 9.71 -10.51
C LEU A 160 -14.68 10.73 -11.10
N ASN A 161 -15.06 11.74 -10.29
CA ASN A 161 -15.89 12.85 -10.75
C ASN A 161 -15.22 13.66 -11.87
N PHE A 162 -13.89 13.76 -11.84
CA PHE A 162 -13.12 14.48 -12.85
C PHE A 162 -13.01 13.68 -14.17
N TRP A 163 -12.81 12.37 -14.10
CA TRP A 163 -12.72 11.48 -15.27
C TRP A 163 -14.09 11.03 -15.81
N ASP A 164 -15.18 11.25 -15.06
CA ASP A 164 -16.54 10.77 -15.36
C ASP A 164 -16.61 9.23 -15.45
N VAL A 165 -16.09 8.56 -14.42
CA VAL A 165 -15.93 7.09 -14.37
C VAL A 165 -16.55 6.54 -13.08
N SER A 166 -17.22 5.39 -13.18
CA SER A 166 -17.83 4.73 -12.02
C SER A 166 -16.82 3.88 -11.22
N VAL A 167 -17.17 3.53 -9.99
CA VAL A 167 -16.34 2.64 -9.16
C VAL A 167 -16.26 1.24 -9.78
N GLU A 168 -17.35 0.77 -10.39
CA GLU A 168 -17.44 -0.53 -11.05
C GLU A 168 -16.52 -0.58 -12.28
N GLU A 169 -16.58 0.44 -13.15
CA GLU A 169 -15.69 0.56 -14.31
C GLU A 169 -14.21 0.59 -13.87
N LEU A 170 -13.91 1.33 -12.81
CA LEU A 170 -12.56 1.39 -12.24
C LEU A 170 -12.10 0.03 -11.70
N HIS A 171 -13.00 -0.72 -11.07
CA HIS A 171 -12.69 -2.04 -10.55
C HIS A 171 -12.36 -3.03 -11.66
N GLU A 172 -13.14 -3.06 -12.74
CA GLU A 172 -12.90 -3.94 -13.89
C GLU A 172 -11.52 -3.66 -14.51
N LEU A 173 -11.20 -2.39 -14.73
CA LEU A 173 -9.87 -1.97 -15.19
C LEU A 173 -8.77 -2.43 -14.22
N ALA A 174 -8.97 -2.24 -12.91
CA ALA A 174 -8.01 -2.62 -11.90
C ALA A 174 -7.75 -4.13 -11.87
N VAL A 175 -8.78 -4.97 -12.06
CA VAL A 175 -8.65 -6.43 -12.13
C VAL A 175 -7.74 -6.82 -13.29
N GLU A 176 -8.07 -6.39 -14.51
CA GLU A 176 -7.31 -6.72 -15.71
C GLU A 176 -5.86 -6.19 -15.64
N ASN A 177 -5.71 -4.94 -15.24
CA ASN A 177 -4.39 -4.31 -15.18
C ASN A 177 -3.52 -4.88 -14.07
N THR A 178 -4.06 -5.22 -12.90
CA THR A 178 -3.22 -5.75 -11.82
C THR A 178 -2.65 -7.11 -12.20
N GLU A 179 -3.43 -7.97 -12.85
CA GLU A 179 -2.93 -9.25 -13.39
C GLU A 179 -1.81 -9.04 -14.42
N ARG A 180 -1.96 -8.04 -15.29
CA ARG A 180 -0.99 -7.73 -16.35
C ARG A 180 0.28 -7.02 -15.85
N LEU A 181 0.12 -6.05 -14.94
CA LEU A 181 1.19 -5.15 -14.48
C LEU A 181 1.91 -5.68 -13.25
N LEU A 182 1.19 -6.34 -12.35
CA LEU A 182 1.69 -6.86 -11.08
C LEU A 182 1.22 -8.31 -10.90
N PRO A 183 1.62 -9.22 -11.82
CA PRO A 183 1.16 -10.61 -11.80
C PRO A 183 1.42 -11.25 -10.44
N ALA A 184 0.43 -12.01 -9.98
CA ALA A 184 0.50 -12.72 -8.71
C ALA A 184 1.61 -13.76 -8.73
N ARG A 185 2.30 -13.89 -7.60
CA ARG A 185 3.41 -14.81 -7.40
C ARG A 185 3.13 -15.64 -6.16
N VAL A 186 3.11 -16.96 -6.33
CA VAL A 186 2.91 -17.92 -5.24
C VAL A 186 4.16 -18.78 -5.13
N GLN A 187 4.79 -18.76 -3.96
CA GLN A 187 6.04 -19.48 -3.73
C GLN A 187 6.00 -20.24 -2.42
N SER A 188 6.64 -21.39 -2.35
CA SER A 188 6.84 -22.02 -1.03
C SER A 188 7.83 -21.20 -0.20
N MET A 189 7.73 -21.29 1.12
CA MET A 189 8.69 -20.63 2.01
C MET A 189 10.14 -21.09 1.73
N SER A 190 10.33 -22.35 1.32
CA SER A 190 11.63 -22.86 0.89
C SER A 190 12.15 -22.16 -0.38
N GLU A 191 11.28 -21.89 -1.36
CA GLU A 191 11.65 -21.12 -2.57
C GLU A 191 12.02 -19.68 -2.22
N VAL A 192 11.26 -19.04 -1.32
CA VAL A 192 11.55 -17.67 -0.83
C VAL A 192 12.90 -17.63 -0.11
N MET A 193 13.16 -18.56 0.81
CA MET A 193 14.44 -18.65 1.53
C MET A 193 15.61 -18.88 0.57
N ARG A 194 15.45 -19.73 -0.45
CA ARG A 194 16.47 -19.95 -1.48
C ARG A 194 16.80 -18.66 -2.22
N GLU A 195 15.82 -17.84 -2.59
CA GLU A 195 16.06 -16.54 -3.24
C GLU A 195 16.85 -15.58 -2.35
N ILE A 196 16.53 -15.52 -1.05
CA ILE A 196 17.21 -14.65 -0.10
C ILE A 196 18.67 -15.06 0.04
N PHE A 197 18.93 -16.34 0.34
CA PHE A 197 20.29 -16.81 0.55
C PHE A 197 21.15 -16.83 -0.73
N ALA A 198 20.54 -17.06 -1.90
CA ALA A 198 21.24 -16.95 -3.18
C ALA A 198 21.71 -15.52 -3.44
N LYS A 199 20.90 -14.50 -3.07
CA LYS A 199 21.31 -13.09 -3.16
C LYS A 199 22.49 -12.76 -2.23
N ASP A 200 22.57 -13.44 -1.09
CA ASP A 200 23.70 -13.31 -0.14
C ASP A 200 24.95 -14.12 -0.56
N GLY A 201 24.90 -14.79 -1.72
CA GLY A 201 26.04 -15.51 -2.30
C GLY A 201 26.29 -16.90 -1.68
N MET A 202 25.28 -17.52 -1.06
CA MET A 202 25.38 -18.89 -0.58
C MET A 202 25.43 -19.91 -1.73
N ASP A 203 26.21 -20.96 -1.53
CA ASP A 203 26.38 -22.05 -2.50
C ASP A 203 25.12 -22.94 -2.61
N GLU A 204 24.83 -23.41 -3.81
CA GLU A 204 23.62 -24.17 -4.15
C GLU A 204 23.54 -25.52 -3.41
N ASP A 205 24.69 -26.17 -3.17
CA ASP A 205 24.75 -27.44 -2.44
C ASP A 205 24.36 -27.24 -0.96
N MET A 206 24.71 -26.08 -0.38
CA MET A 206 24.31 -25.73 0.99
C MET A 206 22.83 -25.36 1.08
N LEU A 207 22.27 -24.75 0.03
CA LEU A 207 20.85 -24.43 -0.04
C LEU A 207 19.98 -25.67 -0.11
N GLU A 208 20.42 -26.69 -0.85
CA GLU A 208 19.75 -27.97 -0.94
C GLU A 208 19.73 -28.71 0.41
N MET A 209 20.79 -28.61 1.21
CA MET A 209 20.83 -29.19 2.55
C MET A 209 19.94 -28.47 3.58
N LEU A 210 19.72 -27.16 3.43
CA LEU A 210 18.94 -26.36 4.38
C LEU A 210 17.43 -26.39 4.12
N CYS A 211 17.03 -26.60 2.87
CA CYS A 211 15.64 -26.59 2.44
C CYS A 211 15.13 -28.01 2.25
N GLU A 212 14.63 -28.63 3.32
CA GLU A 212 13.98 -29.94 3.25
C GLU A 212 12.76 -29.93 2.32
N GLU A 213 12.67 -30.92 1.44
CA GLU A 213 11.46 -31.18 0.66
C GLU A 213 10.39 -31.77 1.59
N ARG A 214 9.37 -30.97 1.89
CA ARG A 214 8.16 -31.42 2.60
C ARG A 214 7.04 -31.73 1.61
N ALA A 215 6.05 -32.52 2.04
CA ALA A 215 4.84 -32.68 1.26
C ALA A 215 4.15 -31.32 1.06
N ALA A 216 3.40 -31.15 -0.04
CA ALA A 216 2.81 -29.85 -0.38
C ALA A 216 1.84 -29.34 0.72
N ASP A 217 1.13 -30.24 1.39
CA ASP A 217 0.22 -29.95 2.50
C ASP A 217 0.90 -29.67 3.85
N GLU A 218 2.23 -29.86 3.92
CA GLU A 218 3.07 -29.54 5.07
C GLU A 218 3.90 -28.26 4.86
N GLN A 219 3.77 -27.62 3.70
CA GLN A 219 4.47 -26.38 3.35
C GLN A 219 3.64 -25.14 3.64
N MET A 220 4.34 -24.02 3.81
CA MET A 220 3.76 -22.67 3.84
C MET A 220 4.04 -22.01 2.49
N TYR A 221 3.05 -21.29 1.96
CA TYR A 221 3.16 -20.59 0.68
C TYR A 221 2.99 -19.10 0.87
N VAL A 222 3.90 -18.31 0.31
CA VAL A 222 3.80 -16.85 0.25
C VAL A 222 3.05 -16.47 -1.02
N ILE A 223 1.97 -15.71 -0.86
CA ILE A 223 1.16 -15.13 -1.93
C ILE A 223 1.46 -13.63 -1.96
N SER A 224 2.04 -13.17 -3.07
CA SER A 224 2.35 -11.75 -3.31
C SER A 224 2.24 -11.44 -4.81
N ASN A 225 2.96 -10.44 -5.29
CA ASN A 225 3.17 -10.16 -6.71
C ASN A 225 4.67 -10.16 -7.06
N GLU A 226 5.00 -10.11 -8.35
CA GLU A 226 6.40 -10.11 -8.83
C GLU A 226 7.25 -8.96 -8.26
N CYS A 227 6.64 -7.83 -7.94
CA CYS A 227 7.32 -6.69 -7.33
C CYS A 227 7.42 -6.78 -5.79
N LYS A 228 6.78 -7.77 -5.16
CA LYS A 228 6.67 -7.95 -3.70
C LYS A 228 6.15 -6.69 -2.97
N VAL A 229 5.31 -5.89 -3.63
CA VAL A 229 4.77 -4.64 -3.07
C VAL A 229 3.26 -4.52 -3.30
N ASN A 230 2.49 -4.30 -2.22
CA ASN A 230 1.02 -4.29 -2.23
C ASN A 230 0.40 -5.58 -2.81
N GLY A 231 1.08 -6.72 -2.71
CA GLY A 231 0.68 -7.98 -3.34
C GLY A 231 -0.40 -8.75 -2.60
N ALA A 232 -0.77 -8.35 -1.38
CA ALA A 232 -1.76 -9.08 -0.58
C ALA A 232 -3.15 -9.13 -1.22
N ALA A 233 -3.47 -8.21 -2.14
CA ALA A 233 -4.71 -8.26 -2.92
C ALA A 233 -4.85 -9.54 -3.77
N ALA A 234 -3.75 -10.24 -4.05
CA ALA A 234 -3.75 -11.47 -4.84
C ALA A 234 -4.56 -12.62 -4.22
N ILE A 235 -4.88 -12.56 -2.92
CA ILE A 235 -5.77 -13.54 -2.29
C ILE A 235 -7.22 -13.43 -2.78
N PHE A 236 -7.60 -12.35 -3.45
CA PHE A 236 -8.92 -12.18 -4.03
C PHE A 236 -9.00 -12.64 -5.49
N TYR A 237 -7.92 -13.19 -6.05
CA TYR A 237 -7.91 -13.76 -7.39
C TYR A 237 -8.24 -15.25 -7.30
N GLU A 238 -9.41 -15.62 -7.82
CA GLU A 238 -9.94 -16.98 -7.77
C GLU A 238 -8.92 -18.02 -8.29
N GLU A 239 -8.29 -17.73 -9.42
CA GLU A 239 -7.30 -18.62 -10.06
C GLU A 239 -6.06 -18.82 -9.18
N VAL A 240 -5.62 -17.80 -8.44
CA VAL A 240 -4.43 -17.91 -7.58
C VAL A 240 -4.68 -18.90 -6.44
N LEU A 241 -5.81 -18.76 -5.74
CA LEU A 241 -6.15 -19.64 -4.64
C LEU A 241 -6.58 -21.03 -5.11
N SER A 242 -7.31 -21.13 -6.21
CA SER A 242 -7.73 -22.43 -6.76
C SER A 242 -6.53 -23.27 -7.20
N ASN A 243 -5.59 -22.67 -7.94
CA ASN A 243 -4.37 -23.38 -8.36
C ASN A 243 -3.50 -23.80 -7.17
N LEU A 244 -3.45 -22.97 -6.12
CA LEU A 244 -2.73 -23.33 -4.91
C LEU A 244 -3.43 -24.45 -4.13
N ALA A 245 -4.76 -24.39 -3.97
CA ALA A 245 -5.54 -25.42 -3.31
C ALA A 245 -5.43 -26.76 -4.04
N ASP A 246 -5.45 -26.76 -5.37
CA ASP A 246 -5.22 -27.96 -6.20
C ASP A 246 -3.80 -28.53 -6.02
N ARG A 247 -2.78 -27.66 -5.90
CA ARG A 247 -1.38 -28.07 -5.64
C ARG A 247 -1.22 -28.69 -4.25
N VAL A 248 -1.91 -28.14 -3.25
CA VAL A 248 -1.85 -28.57 -1.85
C VAL A 248 -2.73 -29.81 -1.61
N GLY A 249 -3.86 -29.92 -2.33
CA GLY A 249 -4.84 -31.00 -2.18
C GLY A 249 -5.82 -30.79 -1.02
N SER A 250 -6.04 -29.54 -0.59
CA SER A 250 -6.96 -29.18 0.50
C SER A 250 -7.47 -27.74 0.37
N ASP A 251 -8.47 -27.40 1.18
CA ASP A 251 -8.83 -26.01 1.46
C ASP A 251 -7.65 -25.29 2.15
N LEU A 252 -7.62 -23.97 2.07
CA LEU A 252 -6.49 -23.16 2.56
C LEU A 252 -6.91 -22.27 3.72
N PHE A 253 -6.04 -22.17 4.72
CA PHE A 253 -6.03 -21.01 5.62
C PHE A 253 -5.06 -19.97 5.09
N ILE A 254 -5.47 -18.70 5.11
CA ILE A 254 -4.71 -17.56 4.63
C ILE A 254 -4.50 -16.59 5.79
N LEU A 255 -3.24 -16.27 6.05
CA LEU A 255 -2.78 -15.39 7.11
C LEU A 255 -2.24 -14.10 6.46
N PRO A 256 -2.83 -12.94 6.73
CA PRO A 256 -2.23 -11.66 6.37
C PRO A 256 -0.89 -11.50 7.08
N SER A 257 0.20 -11.42 6.31
CA SER A 257 1.51 -11.11 6.86
C SER A 257 1.75 -9.60 6.84
N SER A 258 1.36 -8.94 5.76
CA SER A 258 1.36 -7.49 5.61
C SER A 258 0.45 -7.07 4.44
N ILE A 259 0.39 -5.79 4.12
CA ILE A 259 -0.22 -5.30 2.86
C ILE A 259 0.53 -5.81 1.61
N HIS A 260 1.76 -6.29 1.76
CA HIS A 260 2.60 -6.73 0.65
C HIS A 260 2.40 -8.22 0.30
N GLU A 261 2.02 -9.05 1.27
CA GLU A 261 1.92 -10.50 1.08
C GLU A 261 1.06 -11.19 2.14
N CYS A 262 0.58 -12.39 1.80
CA CYS A 262 -0.12 -13.30 2.71
C CYS A 262 0.54 -14.67 2.72
N ILE A 263 0.37 -15.41 3.80
CA ILE A 263 0.85 -16.79 3.95
C ILE A 263 -0.35 -17.73 3.85
N ALA A 264 -0.26 -18.74 2.99
CA ALA A 264 -1.26 -19.79 2.86
C ALA A 264 -0.71 -21.12 3.39
N VAL A 265 -1.58 -21.87 4.08
CA VAL A 265 -1.29 -23.20 4.63
C VAL A 265 -2.48 -24.14 4.43
N SER A 266 -2.20 -25.44 4.44
CA SER A 266 -3.24 -26.48 4.36
C SER A 266 -4.11 -26.50 5.62
N THR A 267 -5.42 -26.63 5.42
CA THR A 267 -6.41 -26.89 6.48
C THR A 267 -6.25 -28.27 7.14
N ASN A 268 -5.51 -29.21 6.53
CA ASN A 268 -5.25 -30.53 7.10
C ASN A 268 -4.24 -30.51 8.25
N THR A 269 -3.39 -29.49 8.30
CA THR A 269 -2.20 -29.44 9.17
C THR A 269 -2.39 -28.47 10.33
N PHE A 270 -3.17 -27.41 10.13
CA PHE A 270 -3.33 -26.31 11.09
C PHE A 270 -4.80 -26.07 11.44
N THR A 271 -5.04 -25.33 12.51
CA THR A 271 -6.38 -24.90 12.97
C THR A 271 -6.49 -23.38 12.93
N ALA A 272 -7.66 -22.85 12.56
CA ALA A 272 -7.87 -21.40 12.43
C ALA A 272 -7.54 -20.62 13.72
N GLU A 273 -7.93 -21.14 14.89
CA GLU A 273 -7.77 -20.44 16.17
C GLU A 273 -6.30 -20.20 16.52
N GLY A 274 -5.47 -21.25 16.41
CA GLY A 274 -4.04 -21.15 16.67
C GLY A 274 -3.30 -20.27 15.66
N LEU A 275 -3.78 -20.20 14.42
CA LEU A 275 -3.23 -19.30 13.40
C LEU A 275 -3.62 -17.85 13.68
N ALA A 276 -4.84 -17.58 14.14
CA ALA A 276 -5.31 -16.23 14.46
C ALA A 276 -4.53 -15.62 15.62
N GLU A 277 -4.28 -16.38 16.69
CA GLU A 277 -3.41 -15.93 17.79
C GLU A 277 -2.01 -15.53 17.28
N MET A 278 -1.43 -16.31 16.37
CA MET A 278 -0.13 -16.00 15.76
C MET A 278 -0.15 -14.73 14.91
N VAL A 279 -1.20 -14.50 14.11
CA VAL A 279 -1.33 -13.28 13.30
C VAL A 279 -1.38 -12.04 14.21
N VAL A 280 -2.20 -12.08 15.27
CA VAL A 280 -2.31 -10.99 16.24
C VAL A 280 -0.96 -10.69 16.89
N ASP A 281 -0.25 -11.72 17.37
CA ASP A 281 1.04 -11.56 18.05
C ASP A 281 2.13 -11.00 17.12
N VAL A 282 2.20 -11.50 15.89
CA VAL A 282 3.17 -11.03 14.89
C VAL A 282 2.86 -9.59 14.48
N ASN A 283 1.60 -9.26 14.21
CA ASN A 283 1.20 -7.89 13.89
C ASN A 283 1.57 -6.94 15.02
N ALA A 284 1.31 -7.32 16.28
CA ALA A 284 1.59 -6.47 17.44
C ALA A 284 3.10 -6.20 17.66
N THR A 285 3.97 -7.14 17.30
CA THR A 285 5.39 -7.12 17.70
C THR A 285 6.39 -6.94 16.57
N GLN A 286 6.09 -7.42 15.36
CA GLN A 286 7.04 -7.48 14.24
C GLN A 286 6.63 -6.65 13.03
N VAL A 287 5.35 -6.31 12.88
CA VAL A 287 4.85 -5.59 11.69
C VAL A 287 4.63 -4.11 12.00
N ALA A 288 5.17 -3.24 11.16
CA ALA A 288 4.99 -1.81 11.26
C ALA A 288 3.49 -1.46 11.20
N PRO A 289 2.99 -0.51 12.02
CA PRO A 289 1.57 -0.18 12.06
C PRO A 289 0.93 0.06 10.69
N GLU A 290 1.62 0.75 9.78
CA GLU A 290 1.20 1.06 8.42
C GLU A 290 1.25 -0.13 7.44
N GLU A 291 1.89 -1.23 7.79
CA GLU A 291 1.98 -2.44 6.94
C GLU A 291 1.00 -3.54 7.35
N ARG A 292 0.31 -3.40 8.49
CA ARG A 292 -0.62 -4.41 8.98
C ARG A 292 -1.88 -4.42 8.13
N LEU A 293 -2.25 -5.57 7.60
CA LEU A 293 -3.44 -5.71 6.75
C LEU A 293 -4.69 -6.08 7.55
N SER A 294 -4.67 -7.21 8.26
CA SER A 294 -5.74 -7.68 9.15
C SER A 294 -5.14 -8.55 10.26
N ASP A 295 -5.86 -8.64 11.38
CA ASP A 295 -5.54 -9.51 12.51
C ASP A 295 -6.25 -10.88 12.42
N HIS A 296 -7.00 -11.12 11.34
CA HIS A 296 -7.85 -12.30 11.17
C HIS A 296 -7.29 -13.29 10.14
N VAL A 297 -7.73 -14.54 10.27
CA VAL A 297 -7.38 -15.62 9.34
C VAL A 297 -8.54 -15.86 8.40
N TYR A 298 -8.25 -16.14 7.14
CA TYR A 298 -9.26 -16.45 6.15
C TYR A 298 -9.24 -17.93 5.80
N HIS A 299 -10.40 -18.47 5.47
CA HIS A 299 -10.59 -19.81 4.93
C HIS A 299 -11.00 -19.69 3.46
N PHE A 300 -10.23 -20.32 2.58
CA PHE A 300 -10.62 -20.52 1.18
C PHE A 300 -11.15 -21.93 1.00
N ASP A 301 -12.45 -22.02 0.68
CA ASP A 301 -13.12 -23.25 0.30
C ASP A 301 -12.86 -23.53 -1.19
N ALA A 302 -12.11 -24.57 -1.50
CA ALA A 302 -11.68 -24.89 -2.87
C ALA A 302 -12.85 -25.36 -3.75
N ALA A 303 -13.88 -25.99 -3.15
CA ALA A 303 -15.03 -26.49 -3.89
C ALA A 303 -16.00 -25.37 -4.27
N ALA A 304 -16.26 -24.44 -3.34
CA ALA A 304 -17.10 -23.27 -3.55
C ALA A 304 -16.35 -22.12 -4.23
N LYS A 305 -15.01 -22.14 -4.18
CA LYS A 305 -14.11 -21.07 -4.64
C LYS A 305 -14.39 -19.74 -3.96
N THR A 306 -14.59 -19.78 -2.65
CA THR A 306 -14.91 -18.59 -1.84
C THR A 306 -13.95 -18.44 -0.68
N ILE A 307 -13.55 -17.19 -0.42
CA ILE A 307 -12.79 -16.78 0.76
C ILE A 307 -13.72 -16.16 1.80
N LYS A 308 -13.54 -16.51 3.08
CA LYS A 308 -14.28 -15.94 4.22
C LYS A 308 -13.39 -15.86 5.45
N LEU A 309 -13.76 -15.04 6.44
CA LEU A 309 -13.13 -15.10 7.76
C LEU A 309 -13.30 -16.49 8.40
N ALA A 310 -12.23 -17.00 9.00
CA ALA A 310 -12.16 -18.33 9.60
C ALA A 310 -12.36 -18.31 11.12
N ASP A 311 -11.89 -17.26 11.79
CA ASP A 311 -11.92 -17.09 13.24
C ASP A 311 -13.08 -16.20 13.73
N THR A 312 -13.72 -15.46 12.84
CA THR A 312 -14.83 -14.55 13.15
C THR A 312 -15.78 -14.38 11.97
N THR A 313 -16.71 -13.41 12.05
CA THR A 313 -17.64 -13.04 10.98
C THR A 313 -17.70 -11.53 10.82
N VAL A 314 -18.03 -11.04 9.64
CA VAL A 314 -18.20 -9.61 9.35
C VAL A 314 -19.22 -8.96 10.31
N GLU A 315 -20.30 -9.68 10.62
CA GLU A 315 -21.32 -9.22 11.56
C GLU A 315 -20.79 -9.11 13.00
N ALA A 316 -19.94 -10.05 13.44
CA ALA A 316 -19.33 -10.01 14.77
C ALA A 316 -18.35 -8.83 14.92
N LEU A 317 -17.74 -8.39 13.81
CA LEU A 317 -16.89 -7.20 13.75
C LEU A 317 -17.68 -5.89 13.68
N GLY A 318 -19.02 -5.94 13.63
CA GLY A 318 -19.85 -4.74 13.49
C GLY A 318 -19.75 -4.08 12.12
N LEU A 319 -19.14 -4.76 11.15
CA LEU A 319 -19.02 -4.28 9.78
C LEU A 319 -20.31 -4.58 9.01
N VAL A 320 -20.74 -3.64 8.18
CA VAL A 320 -21.84 -3.92 7.23
C VAL A 320 -21.32 -4.93 6.21
N ALA A 321 -22.11 -5.99 5.98
CA ALA A 321 -21.82 -7.02 4.99
C ALA A 321 -21.43 -6.36 3.65
N ALA A 322 -20.45 -6.94 2.95
CA ALA A 322 -20.06 -6.49 1.64
C ALA A 322 -21.26 -6.63 0.68
N ASP A 323 -22.05 -5.56 0.53
CA ASP A 323 -23.06 -5.52 -0.50
C ASP A 323 -22.33 -5.47 -1.84
N SER A 324 -22.53 -6.49 -2.65
CA SER A 324 -22.02 -6.61 -4.02
C SER A 324 -22.71 -5.64 -5.00
N SER A 325 -23.26 -4.53 -4.50
CA SER A 325 -23.83 -3.41 -5.26
C SER A 325 -24.40 -2.40 -4.28
N HIS A 326 -23.80 -1.22 -4.08
CA HIS A 326 -24.56 -0.06 -3.56
C HIS A 326 -24.13 1.23 -4.26
N ASN A 327 -25.10 1.77 -5.01
CA ASN A 327 -25.09 3.07 -5.66
C ASN A 327 -24.81 4.20 -4.66
N TYR A 328 -23.82 5.03 -4.96
CA TYR A 328 -23.74 6.35 -4.34
C TYR A 328 -24.75 7.29 -5.02
N GLU A 329 -25.80 7.67 -4.28
CA GLU A 329 -26.60 8.84 -4.63
C GLU A 329 -25.71 10.09 -4.50
N ALA A 330 -25.37 10.68 -5.64
CA ALA A 330 -24.70 11.97 -5.70
C ALA A 330 -25.57 13.05 -5.03
N THR A 331 -25.19 13.47 -3.82
CA THR A 331 -25.69 14.70 -3.22
C THR A 331 -25.16 15.88 -4.02
N LYS A 332 -25.94 16.33 -5.01
CA LYS A 332 -25.76 17.63 -5.64
C LYS A 332 -25.90 18.72 -4.57
N THR A 333 -24.78 19.28 -4.13
CA THR A 333 -24.78 20.58 -3.47
C THR A 333 -25.12 21.64 -4.52
N ASN A 334 -26.39 22.05 -4.53
CA ASN A 334 -26.85 23.25 -5.22
C ASN A 334 -26.07 24.46 -4.68
N THR A 335 -25.02 24.86 -5.38
CA THR A 335 -24.52 26.24 -5.34
C THR A 335 -24.94 26.93 -6.63
N GLU A 336 -26.16 27.46 -6.63
CA GLU A 336 -26.57 28.50 -7.57
C GLU A 336 -25.69 29.75 -7.32
N GLY A 337 -24.54 29.78 -7.96
CA GLY A 337 -23.68 30.95 -8.10
C GLY A 337 -24.29 31.93 -9.09
N ASN A 338 -24.96 32.93 -8.55
CA ASN A 338 -25.48 34.13 -9.21
C ASN A 338 -24.43 34.75 -10.17
N ARG A 339 -24.63 34.64 -11.49
CA ARG A 339 -23.79 35.31 -12.50
C ARG A 339 -24.33 36.73 -12.79
N PRO A 340 -23.52 37.81 -12.69
CA PRO A 340 -23.93 39.12 -13.17
C PRO A 340 -23.86 39.15 -14.71
N ARG A 341 -24.99 39.51 -15.34
CA ARG A 341 -25.07 39.81 -16.77
C ARG A 341 -24.34 41.13 -17.05
N HIS A 342 -23.23 41.09 -17.78
CA HIS A 342 -22.73 42.26 -18.48
C HIS A 342 -23.52 42.46 -19.77
N HIS A 343 -24.28 43.55 -19.83
CA HIS A 343 -24.82 44.09 -21.07
C HIS A 343 -23.72 44.81 -21.86
N ARG A 344 -23.63 44.49 -23.16
CA ARG A 344 -23.44 45.49 -24.21
C ARG A 344 -24.47 45.24 -25.30
#